data_AF-A0A1D2SL67-F1
#
_entry.id   AF-A0A1D2SL67-F1
#
_cell.length_a   1.000
_cell.length_b   1.000
_cell.length_c   1.000
_cell.angle_alpha   90.00
_cell.angle_beta   90.00
_cell.angle_gamma   90.00
#
_symmetry.space_group_name_H-M   'P 1'
#
loop_
_entity.id
_entity.type
_entity.pdbx_description
1 polymer ?
#
loop_
_entity_poly.entity_id
_entity_poly.type
_entity_poly.pdbx_seq_one_letter_code
_entity_poly.pdbx_strand_id
1 'polypeptide(L)'
;MRYDPAMSDAQPEGGPGTQPHAPASRRQRSLHTRFVLGLGAVLLPFFVAAAAGALWLLPALVAPLEEIVEEVAQELEPVRQLEVTLLHAGVTAHRLAASREAHGAHARFGPLAQRVEQAFDKARAEPFSDPREIALIESARQEWRQARALAEAALAADAAPGRDLDAVPFDEHVERAAAHLHEVYELVH
;
A
#
# COMPACT_ATOMS: atom_id res chain seq x y z
N MET A 1 107.37 -8.24 -26.12
CA MET A 1 106.57 -9.14 -26.98
C MET A 1 106.68 -10.55 -26.40
N ARG A 2 105.54 -11.14 -25.95
CA ARG A 2 105.31 -12.59 -25.63
C ARG A 2 106.15 -13.22 -24.52
N TYR A 3 105.69 -14.11 -23.63
CA TYR A 3 104.44 -14.86 -23.33
C TYR A 3 104.62 -15.29 -21.84
N ASP A 4 103.73 -14.98 -20.88
CA ASP A 4 102.57 -15.77 -20.37
C ASP A 4 102.93 -16.98 -19.46
N PRO A 5 102.03 -17.44 -18.55
CA PRO A 5 102.32 -17.75 -17.15
C PRO A 5 101.95 -19.21 -16.79
N ALA A 6 102.15 -19.63 -15.53
CA ALA A 6 101.26 -20.55 -14.81
C ALA A 6 101.78 -20.91 -13.40
N MET A 7 100.81 -21.20 -12.52
CA MET A 7 100.87 -22.04 -11.30
C MET A 7 101.51 -21.44 -10.04
N SER A 8 101.01 -21.64 -8.82
CA SER A 8 99.87 -22.41 -8.27
C SER A 8 99.70 -22.01 -6.79
N ASP A 9 98.57 -22.42 -6.21
CA ASP A 9 98.34 -22.75 -4.78
C ASP A 9 97.65 -21.73 -3.85
N ALA A 10 96.39 -22.10 -3.56
CA ALA A 10 95.85 -22.45 -2.23
C ALA A 10 95.57 -21.37 -1.16
N GLN A 11 94.27 -21.26 -0.87
CA GLN A 11 93.59 -20.85 0.40
C GLN A 11 93.85 -21.91 1.53
N PRO A 12 93.37 -21.80 2.82
CA PRO A 12 92.34 -20.91 3.42
C PRO A 12 92.52 -20.51 4.93
N GLU A 13 91.40 -20.08 5.58
CA GLU A 13 91.09 -19.99 7.04
C GLU A 13 91.52 -18.68 7.77
N GLY A 14 90.74 -17.96 8.61
CA GLY A 14 89.38 -18.08 9.14
C GLY A 14 89.17 -17.21 10.41
N GLY A 15 88.15 -16.32 10.39
CA GLY A 15 87.30 -15.89 11.55
C GLY A 15 87.70 -14.66 12.42
N PRO A 16 86.78 -14.07 13.23
CA PRO A 16 85.32 -14.25 13.32
C PRO A 16 84.49 -12.96 13.10
N GLY A 17 83.23 -13.15 12.67
CA GLY A 17 82.27 -12.09 12.37
C GLY A 17 81.50 -11.56 13.60
N THR A 18 81.17 -10.28 13.55
CA THR A 18 80.15 -9.62 14.37
C THR A 18 78.80 -9.72 13.67
N GLN A 19 77.82 -10.35 14.32
CA GLN A 19 76.42 -10.34 13.89
C GLN A 19 75.80 -8.95 14.15
N PRO A 20 75.06 -8.35 13.21
CA PRO A 20 74.03 -7.39 13.53
C PRO A 20 72.69 -8.12 13.72
N HIS A 21 72.12 -8.01 14.93
CA HIS A 21 70.72 -8.29 15.17
C HIS A 21 69.85 -7.37 14.30
N ALA A 22 69.10 -7.96 13.36
CA ALA A 22 68.02 -7.28 12.64
C ALA A 22 66.66 -7.84 13.11
N PRO A 23 65.64 -6.99 13.30
CA PRO A 23 64.46 -7.28 14.10
C PRO A 23 63.50 -8.27 13.42
N ALA A 24 63.01 -9.23 14.19
CA ALA A 24 61.89 -10.08 13.84
C ALA A 24 60.57 -9.29 13.91
N SER A 25 60.19 -8.61 12.82
CA SER A 25 58.85 -8.00 12.72
C SER A 25 58.32 -7.98 11.28
N ARG A 26 58.20 -9.16 10.66
CA ARG A 26 57.56 -9.30 9.33
C ARG A 26 56.47 -10.40 9.22
N ARG A 27 56.06 -11.04 10.31
CA ARG A 27 55.10 -12.17 10.25
C ARG A 27 53.67 -11.87 10.69
N GLN A 28 53.38 -10.70 11.27
CA GLN A 28 52.01 -10.38 11.72
C GLN A 28 51.05 -9.95 10.59
N ARG A 29 51.55 -9.45 9.45
CA ARG A 29 50.72 -9.09 8.28
C ARG A 29 50.16 -10.31 7.51
N SER A 30 50.70 -11.51 7.71
CA SER A 30 50.32 -12.70 6.93
C SER A 30 49.13 -13.45 7.52
N LEU A 31 49.02 -13.55 8.84
CA LEU A 31 47.96 -14.32 9.50
C LEU A 31 46.61 -13.61 9.46
N HIS A 32 46.58 -12.31 9.77
CA HIS A 32 45.34 -11.53 9.74
C HIS A 32 44.73 -11.49 8.33
N THR A 33 45.56 -11.28 7.31
CA THR A 33 45.11 -11.24 5.91
C THR A 33 44.56 -12.59 5.44
N ARG A 34 45.21 -13.71 5.81
CA ARG A 34 44.72 -15.07 5.48
C ARG A 34 43.44 -15.42 6.23
N PHE A 35 43.32 -14.96 7.48
CA PHE A 35 42.11 -15.16 8.28
C PHE A 35 40.93 -14.38 7.71
N VAL A 36 41.13 -13.11 7.34
CA VAL A 36 40.09 -12.29 6.68
C VAL A 36 39.69 -12.87 5.32
N LEU A 37 40.65 -13.39 4.54
CA LEU A 37 40.37 -14.08 3.27
C LEU A 37 39.56 -15.37 3.47
N GLY A 38 39.92 -16.18 4.46
CA GLY A 38 39.18 -17.40 4.79
C GLY A 38 37.78 -17.11 5.31
N LEU A 39 37.65 -16.14 6.23
CA LEU A 39 36.37 -15.70 6.77
C LEU A 39 35.48 -15.09 5.68
N GLY A 40 36.06 -14.27 4.81
CA GLY A 40 35.39 -13.73 3.63
C GLY A 40 34.87 -14.82 2.72
N ALA A 41 35.67 -15.85 2.42
CA ALA A 41 35.26 -16.97 1.58
C ALA A 41 34.10 -17.79 2.20
N VAL A 42 34.06 -17.94 3.52
CA VAL A 42 32.98 -18.65 4.24
C VAL A 42 31.70 -17.81 4.30
N LEU A 43 31.81 -16.51 4.49
CA LEU A 43 30.65 -15.62 4.58
C LEU A 43 30.10 -15.20 3.21
N LEU A 44 30.93 -15.23 2.16
CA LEU A 44 30.52 -14.88 0.79
C LEU A 44 29.22 -15.58 0.33
N PRO A 45 29.05 -16.91 0.46
CA PRO A 45 27.80 -17.57 0.08
C PRO A 45 26.59 -17.09 0.89
N PHE A 46 26.76 -16.72 2.16
CA PHE A 46 25.69 -16.13 2.95
C PHE A 46 25.32 -14.73 2.46
N PHE A 47 26.30 -13.90 2.12
CA PHE A 47 26.04 -12.58 1.53
C PHE A 47 25.38 -12.69 0.16
N VAL A 48 25.80 -13.65 -0.68
CA VAL A 48 25.17 -13.91 -1.98
C VAL A 48 23.74 -14.40 -1.80
N ALA A 49 23.50 -15.33 -0.87
CA ALA A 49 22.16 -15.81 -0.56
C ALA A 49 21.26 -14.71 0.01
N ALA A 50 21.80 -13.86 0.89
CA ALA A 50 21.07 -12.71 1.45
C ALA A 50 20.75 -11.67 0.38
N ALA A 51 21.71 -11.37 -0.51
CA ALA A 51 21.49 -10.44 -1.62
C ALA A 51 20.49 -10.99 -2.64
N ALA A 52 20.56 -12.29 -2.98
CA ALA A 52 19.59 -12.95 -3.85
C ALA A 52 18.20 -12.97 -3.20
N GLY A 53 18.13 -13.24 -1.90
CA GLY A 53 16.90 -13.18 -1.11
C GLY A 53 16.28 -11.78 -1.13
N ALA A 54 17.06 -10.74 -0.83
CA ALA A 54 16.60 -9.36 -0.73
C ALA A 54 16.28 -8.72 -2.08
N LEU A 55 17.06 -9.01 -3.13
CA LEU A 55 16.94 -8.32 -4.42
C LEU A 55 16.06 -9.06 -5.42
N TRP A 56 15.96 -10.40 -5.34
CA TRP A 56 15.19 -11.19 -6.30
C TRP A 56 14.02 -11.90 -5.65
N LEU A 57 14.26 -12.65 -4.57
CA LEU A 57 13.23 -13.53 -4.01
C LEU A 57 12.10 -12.75 -3.31
N LEU A 58 12.46 -11.79 -2.45
CA LEU A 58 11.52 -10.95 -1.72
C LEU A 58 10.69 -10.08 -2.69
N PRO A 59 11.28 -9.32 -3.62
CA PRO A 59 10.51 -8.53 -4.58
C PRO A 59 9.61 -9.39 -5.48
N ALA A 60 10.06 -10.59 -5.89
CA ALA A 60 9.23 -11.49 -6.69
C ALA A 60 8.01 -12.06 -5.94
N LEU A 61 8.06 -12.09 -4.60
CA LEU A 61 6.96 -12.54 -3.75
C LEU A 61 6.06 -11.39 -3.31
N VAL A 62 6.64 -10.19 -3.13
CA VAL A 62 5.93 -9.01 -2.62
C VAL A 62 5.26 -8.22 -3.75
N ALA A 63 5.88 -8.09 -4.92
CA ALA A 63 5.33 -7.31 -6.03
C ALA A 63 3.93 -7.79 -6.49
N PRO A 64 3.65 -9.10 -6.61
CA PRO A 64 2.29 -9.56 -6.93
C PRO A 64 1.29 -9.25 -5.82
N LEU A 65 1.73 -9.25 -4.56
CA LEU A 65 0.88 -8.90 -3.42
C LEU A 65 0.59 -7.40 -3.39
N GLU A 66 1.58 -6.56 -3.68
CA GLU A 66 1.39 -5.11 -3.83
C GLU A 66 0.45 -4.79 -4.99
N GLU A 67 0.57 -5.49 -6.12
CA GLU A 67 -0.32 -5.33 -7.27
C GLU A 67 -1.78 -5.69 -6.94
N ILE A 68 -2.01 -6.83 -6.27
CA ILE A 68 -3.35 -7.24 -5.82
C ILE A 68 -3.92 -6.25 -4.79
N VAL A 69 -3.11 -5.81 -3.82
CA VAL A 69 -3.57 -4.85 -2.79
C VAL A 69 -3.88 -3.48 -3.40
N GLU A 70 -3.09 -3.04 -4.38
CA GLU A 70 -3.32 -1.78 -5.07
C GLU A 70 -4.53 -1.85 -6.01
N GLU A 71 -4.72 -2.97 -6.70
CA GLU A 71 -5.94 -3.25 -7.48
C GLU A 71 -7.16 -3.20 -6.56
N VAL A 72 -7.20 -4.01 -5.50
CA VAL A 72 -8.31 -4.03 -4.51
C VAL A 72 -8.56 -2.66 -3.88
N ALA A 73 -7.51 -1.91 -3.54
CA ALA A 73 -7.66 -0.57 -2.99
C ALA A 73 -8.27 0.42 -4.01
N GLN A 74 -7.90 0.30 -5.29
CA GLN A 74 -8.50 1.08 -6.37
C GLN A 74 -9.94 0.65 -6.66
N GLU A 75 -10.28 -0.64 -6.52
CA GLU A 75 -11.63 -1.15 -6.71
C GLU A 75 -12.60 -0.66 -5.62
N LEU A 76 -12.15 -0.64 -4.35
CA LEU A 76 -13.02 -0.34 -3.21
C LEU A 76 -13.16 1.17 -2.91
N GLU A 77 -12.21 2.00 -3.34
CA GLU A 77 -12.25 3.44 -3.06
C GLU A 77 -13.52 4.13 -3.62
N PRO A 78 -14.02 3.83 -4.84
CA PRO A 78 -15.30 4.33 -5.32
C PRO A 78 -16.50 3.96 -4.44
N VAL A 79 -16.55 2.73 -3.92
CA VAL A 79 -17.64 2.25 -3.04
C VAL A 79 -17.59 2.96 -1.69
N ARG A 80 -16.39 3.21 -1.16
CA ARG A 80 -16.19 3.97 0.07
C ARG A 80 -16.59 5.42 -0.05
N GLN A 81 -16.22 6.06 -1.15
CA GLN A 81 -16.65 7.42 -1.41
C GLN A 81 -18.17 7.50 -1.58
N LEU A 82 -18.79 6.49 -2.21
CA LEU A 82 -20.23 6.39 -2.36
C LEU A 82 -20.95 6.26 -1.02
N GLU A 83 -20.52 5.34 -0.15
CA GLU A 83 -21.11 5.13 1.18
C GLU A 83 -21.06 6.41 2.03
N VAL A 84 -19.90 7.06 2.09
CA VAL A 84 -19.73 8.33 2.82
C VAL A 84 -20.65 9.41 2.25
N THR A 85 -20.73 9.52 0.92
CA THR A 85 -21.57 10.54 0.26
C THR A 85 -23.06 10.29 0.52
N LEU A 86 -23.48 9.02 0.48
CA LEU A 86 -24.84 8.58 0.75
C LEU A 86 -25.25 8.89 2.21
N LEU A 87 -24.43 8.51 3.18
CA LEU A 87 -24.70 8.78 4.60
C LEU A 87 -24.71 10.29 4.88
N HIS A 88 -23.79 11.05 4.28
CA HIS A 88 -23.78 12.51 4.41
C HIS A 88 -25.05 13.16 3.85
N ALA A 89 -25.56 12.67 2.71
CA ALA A 89 -26.82 13.13 2.14
C ALA A 89 -28.01 12.77 3.04
N GLY A 90 -28.02 11.57 3.62
CA GLY A 90 -29.01 11.11 4.58
C GLY A 90 -29.13 12.03 5.80
N VAL A 91 -28.01 12.22 6.51
CA VAL A 91 -27.94 13.12 7.68
C VAL A 91 -28.34 14.55 7.31
N THR A 92 -27.95 15.03 6.13
CA THR A 92 -28.29 16.39 5.69
C THR A 92 -29.79 16.54 5.38
N ALA A 93 -30.44 15.52 4.81
CA ALA A 93 -31.88 15.51 4.61
C ALA A 93 -32.61 15.66 5.95
N HIS A 94 -32.20 14.91 6.96
CA HIS A 94 -32.78 14.96 8.30
C HIS A 94 -32.58 16.33 8.96
N ARG A 95 -31.38 16.90 8.85
CA ARG A 95 -31.12 18.27 9.34
C ARG A 95 -31.97 19.33 8.63
N LEU A 96 -32.18 19.19 7.33
CA LEU A 96 -33.02 20.11 6.55
C LEU A 96 -34.50 19.97 6.92
N ALA A 97 -34.99 18.74 7.09
CA ALA A 97 -36.38 18.47 7.51
C ALA A 97 -36.68 18.95 8.93
N ALA A 98 -35.72 18.81 9.85
CA ALA A 98 -35.84 19.30 11.23
C ALA A 98 -35.66 20.82 11.36
N SER A 99 -35.09 21.48 10.36
CA SER A 99 -34.84 22.93 10.40
C SER A 99 -36.15 23.71 10.27
N ARG A 100 -36.26 24.83 10.99
CA ARG A 100 -37.40 25.78 10.84
C ARG A 100 -37.37 26.53 9.50
N GLU A 101 -36.28 26.44 8.76
CA GLU A 101 -36.10 27.04 7.43
C GLU A 101 -36.49 26.03 6.33
N ALA A 102 -37.77 25.68 6.26
CA ALA A 102 -38.28 24.84 5.18
C ALA A 102 -38.07 25.49 3.80
N HIS A 103 -38.00 26.82 3.75
CA HIS A 103 -37.76 27.57 2.53
C HIS A 103 -36.39 27.24 1.88
N GLY A 104 -36.48 26.66 0.68
CA GLY A 104 -35.32 26.27 -0.12
C GLY A 104 -34.63 24.98 0.36
N ALA A 105 -35.21 24.23 1.30
CA ALA A 105 -34.63 22.96 1.76
C ALA A 105 -34.53 21.93 0.62
N HIS A 106 -35.57 21.83 -0.21
CA HIS A 106 -35.55 21.01 -1.43
C HIS A 106 -34.42 21.42 -2.39
N ALA A 107 -34.22 22.72 -2.62
CA ALA A 107 -33.17 23.25 -3.50
C ALA A 107 -31.76 22.99 -2.96
N ARG A 108 -31.59 22.90 -1.63
CA ARG A 108 -30.32 22.56 -0.97
C ARG A 108 -30.04 21.04 -1.00
N PHE A 109 -31.09 20.21 -0.96
CA PHE A 109 -30.96 18.75 -1.00
C PHE A 109 -30.69 18.21 -2.40
N GLY A 110 -31.32 18.77 -3.44
CA GLY A 110 -31.18 18.30 -4.83
C GLY A 110 -29.72 18.09 -5.29
N PRO A 111 -28.80 19.06 -5.11
CA PRO A 111 -27.39 18.89 -5.48
C PRO A 111 -26.67 17.78 -4.72
N LEU A 112 -27.05 17.51 -3.47
CA LEU A 112 -26.48 16.40 -2.68
C LEU A 112 -26.98 15.06 -3.22
N ALA A 113 -28.29 14.97 -3.50
CA ALA A 113 -28.87 13.76 -4.04
C ALA A 113 -28.31 13.41 -5.44
N GLN A 114 -28.02 14.44 -6.25
CA GLN A 114 -27.34 14.26 -7.53
C GLN A 114 -25.89 13.76 -7.37
N ARG A 115 -25.15 14.23 -6.34
CA ARG A 115 -23.79 13.72 -6.07
C ARG A 115 -23.80 12.24 -5.69
N VAL A 116 -24.80 11.78 -4.95
CA VAL A 116 -24.94 10.35 -4.62
C VAL A 116 -25.17 9.53 -5.89
N GLU A 117 -26.04 9.97 -6.80
CA GLU A 117 -26.24 9.29 -8.10
C GLU A 117 -24.96 9.26 -8.95
N GLN A 118 -24.20 10.36 -8.98
CA GLN A 118 -22.90 10.39 -9.65
C GLN A 118 -21.88 9.45 -9.01
N ALA A 119 -21.91 9.29 -7.68
CA ALA A 119 -21.07 8.33 -6.98
C ALA A 119 -21.45 6.88 -7.31
N PHE A 120 -22.75 6.59 -7.46
CA PHE A 120 -23.21 5.28 -7.98
C PHE A 120 -22.70 5.03 -9.40
N ASP A 121 -22.77 6.02 -10.28
CA ASP A 121 -22.27 5.88 -11.65
C ASP A 121 -20.76 5.63 -11.68
N LYS A 122 -19.99 6.26 -10.78
CA LYS A 122 -18.56 6.02 -10.61
C LYS A 122 -18.24 4.64 -10.02
N ALA A 123 -18.97 4.23 -8.98
CA ALA A 123 -18.81 2.91 -8.39
C ALA A 123 -19.14 1.78 -9.38
N ARG A 124 -20.00 2.04 -10.37
CA ARG A 124 -20.30 1.10 -11.45
C ARG A 124 -19.31 1.18 -12.63
N ALA A 125 -18.52 2.24 -12.74
CA ALA A 125 -17.59 2.44 -13.84
C ALA A 125 -16.28 1.69 -13.56
N GLU A 126 -16.15 0.49 -14.13
CA GLU A 126 -14.97 -0.41 -14.16
C GLU A 126 -14.04 -0.29 -12.94
N PRO A 127 -14.39 -1.02 -11.86
CA PRO A 127 -13.53 -2.13 -11.43
C PRO A 127 -14.26 -3.47 -11.23
N PHE A 128 -15.54 -3.46 -10.85
CA PHE A 128 -16.28 -4.67 -10.48
C PHE A 128 -16.68 -5.50 -11.71
N SER A 129 -16.28 -6.77 -11.70
CA SER A 129 -16.64 -7.75 -12.73
C SER A 129 -17.46 -8.93 -12.19
N ASP A 130 -17.60 -9.08 -10.86
CA ASP A 130 -18.48 -10.08 -10.27
C ASP A 130 -19.96 -9.63 -10.37
N PRO A 131 -20.85 -10.44 -10.97
CA PRO A 131 -22.28 -10.17 -11.00
C PRO A 131 -22.93 -9.91 -9.63
N ARG A 132 -22.38 -10.46 -8.55
CA ARG A 132 -22.87 -10.29 -7.18
C ARG A 132 -22.61 -8.88 -6.65
N GLU A 133 -21.39 -8.36 -6.84
CA GLU A 133 -21.01 -7.00 -6.47
C GLU A 133 -21.87 -5.98 -7.22
N ILE A 134 -22.04 -6.20 -8.53
CA ILE A 134 -22.89 -5.36 -9.38
C ILE A 134 -24.35 -5.38 -8.86
N ALA A 135 -24.86 -6.56 -8.49
CA ALA A 135 -26.21 -6.69 -7.94
C ALA A 135 -26.38 -5.95 -6.60
N LEU A 136 -25.37 -5.99 -5.73
CA LEU A 136 -25.38 -5.26 -4.46
C LEU A 136 -25.35 -3.74 -4.67
N ILE A 137 -24.51 -3.24 -5.57
CA ILE A 137 -24.45 -1.81 -5.93
C ILE A 137 -25.78 -1.32 -6.50
N GLU A 138 -26.41 -2.10 -7.39
CA GLU A 138 -27.72 -1.74 -7.94
C GLU A 138 -28.84 -1.83 -6.90
N SER A 139 -28.78 -2.79 -5.97
CA SER A 139 -29.71 -2.89 -4.84
C SER A 139 -29.58 -1.67 -3.91
N ALA A 140 -28.36 -1.29 -3.56
CA ALA A 140 -28.08 -0.08 -2.79
C ALA A 140 -28.63 1.17 -3.50
N ARG A 141 -28.49 1.25 -4.83
CA ARG A 141 -29.01 2.36 -5.63
C ARG A 141 -30.54 2.42 -5.61
N GLN A 142 -31.21 1.27 -5.62
CA GLN A 142 -32.67 1.21 -5.53
C GLN A 142 -33.18 1.68 -4.17
N GLU A 143 -32.55 1.23 -3.07
CA GLU A 143 -32.85 1.68 -1.71
C GLU A 143 -32.62 3.20 -1.57
N TRP A 144 -31.50 3.71 -2.07
CA TRP A 144 -31.25 5.15 -2.12
C TRP A 144 -32.32 5.94 -2.88
N ARG A 145 -32.79 5.45 -4.02
CA ARG A 145 -33.85 6.14 -4.80
C ARG A 145 -35.17 6.20 -4.04
N GLN A 146 -35.50 5.16 -3.26
CA GLN A 146 -36.66 5.15 -2.38
C GLN A 146 -36.51 6.20 -1.28
N ALA A 147 -35.37 6.21 -0.57
CA ALA A 147 -35.05 7.22 0.43
C ALA A 147 -35.11 8.65 -0.14
N ARG A 148 -34.51 8.88 -1.31
CA ARG A 148 -34.50 10.17 -1.98
C ARG A 148 -35.92 10.66 -2.28
N ALA A 149 -36.79 9.81 -2.82
CA ALA A 149 -38.16 10.19 -3.12
C ALA A 149 -38.94 10.60 -1.87
N LEU A 150 -38.73 9.90 -0.74
CA LEU A 150 -39.32 10.26 0.54
C LEU A 150 -38.80 11.61 1.05
N ALA A 151 -37.49 11.83 0.99
CA ALA A 151 -36.89 13.11 1.38
C ALA A 151 -37.36 14.27 0.49
N GLU A 152 -37.39 14.08 -0.84
CA GLU A 152 -37.88 15.09 -1.77
C GLU A 152 -39.35 15.44 -1.49
N ALA A 153 -40.21 14.44 -1.26
CA ALA A 153 -41.61 14.67 -0.91
C ALA A 153 -41.78 15.40 0.44
N ALA A 154 -40.95 15.06 1.44
CA ALA A 154 -40.95 15.72 2.73
C ALA A 154 -40.50 17.19 2.63
N LEU A 155 -39.49 17.47 1.81
CA LEU A 155 -38.88 18.80 1.66
C LEU A 155 -39.57 19.71 0.61
N ALA A 156 -40.32 19.15 -0.34
CA ALA A 156 -41.00 19.90 -1.41
C ALA A 156 -42.38 20.43 -1.01
N ALA A 157 -43.06 19.75 -0.08
CA ALA A 157 -44.15 20.42 0.62
C ALA A 157 -43.51 21.59 1.38
N ASP A 158 -44.10 22.80 1.32
CA ASP A 158 -43.95 23.82 2.37
C ASP A 158 -44.53 23.25 3.68
N ALA A 159 -43.99 22.12 4.10
CA ALA A 159 -44.50 21.30 5.16
C ALA A 159 -44.44 22.16 6.41
N ALA A 160 -45.56 22.20 7.12
CA ALA A 160 -45.60 22.73 8.46
C ALA A 160 -44.34 22.24 9.21
N PRO A 161 -43.58 23.14 9.87
CA PRO A 161 -42.35 22.77 10.54
C PRO A 161 -42.56 21.50 11.36
N GLY A 162 -41.75 20.46 11.13
CA GLY A 162 -41.85 19.18 11.84
C GLY A 162 -42.52 18.03 11.09
N ARG A 163 -42.49 18.00 9.75
CA ARG A 163 -42.70 16.72 9.04
C ARG A 163 -41.45 15.89 9.22
N ASP A 164 -41.56 14.95 10.14
CA ASP A 164 -40.45 14.14 10.62
C ASP A 164 -40.07 13.09 9.57
N LEU A 165 -38.78 13.03 9.21
CA LEU A 165 -38.31 11.89 8.42
C LEU A 165 -38.40 10.60 9.24
N ASP A 166 -38.48 10.69 10.57
CA ASP A 166 -38.69 9.55 11.46
C ASP A 166 -40.08 8.91 11.29
N ALA A 167 -41.04 9.64 10.67
CA ALA A 167 -42.39 9.14 10.41
C ALA A 167 -42.52 8.36 9.09
N VAL A 168 -41.46 8.31 8.30
CA VAL A 168 -41.38 7.56 7.03
C VAL A 168 -40.17 6.62 7.08
N PRO A 169 -40.13 5.53 6.29
CA PRO A 169 -39.00 4.57 6.34
C PRO A 169 -37.75 5.11 5.62
N PHE A 170 -37.43 6.40 5.80
CA PHE A 170 -36.29 7.04 5.16
C PHE A 170 -34.97 6.45 5.63
N ASP A 171 -34.74 6.42 6.95
CA ASP A 171 -33.51 5.90 7.53
C ASP A 171 -33.32 4.41 7.23
N GLU A 172 -34.41 3.64 7.25
CA GLU A 172 -34.39 2.22 6.89
C GLU A 172 -33.84 1.99 5.47
N HIS A 173 -34.26 2.81 4.50
CA HIS A 173 -33.74 2.73 3.13
C HIS A 173 -32.28 3.22 3.03
N VAL A 174 -31.89 4.25 3.79
CA VAL A 174 -30.49 4.72 3.83
C VAL A 174 -29.57 3.67 4.45
N GLU A 175 -29.99 3.03 5.54
CA GLU A 175 -29.28 1.97 6.23
C GLU A 175 -29.17 0.72 5.36
N ARG A 176 -30.24 0.30 4.68
CA ARG A 176 -30.19 -0.81 3.71
C ARG A 176 -29.24 -0.52 2.55
N ALA A 177 -29.27 0.71 2.03
CA ALA A 177 -28.33 1.10 0.99
C ALA A 177 -26.88 1.00 1.47
N ALA A 178 -26.58 1.49 2.68
CA ALA A 178 -25.26 1.37 3.29
C ALA A 178 -24.88 -0.10 3.56
N ALA A 179 -25.80 -0.94 4.03
CA ALA A 179 -25.56 -2.35 4.29
C ALA A 179 -25.20 -3.13 3.01
N HIS A 180 -25.89 -2.87 1.90
CA HIS A 180 -25.54 -3.47 0.61
C HIS A 180 -24.16 -3.03 0.12
N LEU A 181 -23.79 -1.76 0.32
CA LEU A 181 -22.44 -1.28 0.00
C LEU A 181 -21.39 -1.91 0.92
N HIS A 182 -21.72 -2.11 2.20
CA HIS A 182 -20.86 -2.79 3.16
C HIS A 182 -20.58 -4.24 2.74
N GLU A 183 -21.59 -4.95 2.26
CA GLU A 183 -21.49 -6.34 1.79
C GLU A 183 -20.59 -6.48 0.55
N VAL A 184 -20.43 -5.42 -0.26
CA VAL A 184 -19.45 -5.39 -1.36
C VAL A 184 -18.02 -5.51 -0.82
N TYR A 185 -17.68 -4.86 0.31
CA TYR A 185 -16.34 -4.99 0.89
C TYR A 185 -16.05 -6.38 1.44
N GLU A 186 -17.07 -7.03 2.03
CA GLU A 186 -16.97 -8.39 2.58
C GLU A 186 -16.80 -9.45 1.49
N LEU A 187 -17.21 -9.17 0.25
CA LEU A 187 -16.98 -10.08 -0.88
C LEU A 187 -15.57 -9.98 -1.46
N VAL A 188 -14.92 -8.83 -1.30
CA VAL A 188 -13.57 -8.55 -1.80
C VAL A 188 -12.47 -8.98 -0.81
N HIS A 189 -12.82 -9.22 0.47
CA HIS A 189 -11.92 -9.71 1.53
C HIS A 189 -12.06 -11.22 1.80
#